data_AF-A0A1R3GBY4-F1
#
_entry.id   AF-A0A1R3GBY4-F1
#
_cell.length_a   1.000
_cell.length_b   1.000
_cell.length_c   1.000
_cell.angle_alpha   90.00
_cell.angle_beta   90.00
_cell.angle_gamma   90.00
#
_symmetry.space_group_name_H-M   'P 1'
#
loop_
_entity.id
_entity.type
_entity.pdbx_description
1 polymer ?
#
loop_
_entity_poly.entity_id
_entity_poly.type
_entity_poly.pdbx_seq_one_letter_code
_entity_poly.pdbx_strand_id
1 'polypeptide(L)'
;MMETKLKAGTTLIVDRYSYSGVAFSSAKGLDFEWCKAPEIGLIAPDLVLYLDITPEKAAERGGYGGERYEQLEFQKKVAQRYKLLEDSSWKTLGEIYA
;
A
#
# COMPACT_ATOMS: atom_id res chain seq x y z
N MET A 1 -14.86 2.96 -14.93
CA MET A 1 -14.86 1.47 -15.02
C MET A 1 -15.05 0.80 -13.67
N MET A 2 -14.28 1.15 -12.63
CA MET A 2 -14.48 0.59 -11.28
C MET A 2 -15.88 0.87 -10.73
N GLU A 3 -16.31 2.14 -10.76
CA GLU A 3 -17.64 2.56 -10.27
C GLU A 3 -18.79 1.79 -10.93
N THR A 4 -18.75 1.61 -12.25
CA THR A 4 -19.77 0.86 -12.99
C THR A 4 -19.85 -0.60 -12.53
N LYS A 5 -18.70 -1.25 -12.29
CA LYS A 5 -18.65 -2.65 -11.81
C LYS A 5 -19.18 -2.77 -10.39
N LEU A 6 -18.81 -1.83 -9.50
CA LEU A 6 -19.31 -1.78 -8.13
C LEU A 6 -20.83 -1.58 -8.11
N LYS A 7 -21.36 -0.64 -8.91
CA LYS A 7 -22.81 -0.40 -9.06
C LYS A 7 -23.58 -1.61 -9.61
N ALA A 8 -22.90 -2.48 -10.37
CA ALA A 8 -23.47 -3.73 -10.87
C ALA A 8 -23.39 -4.89 -9.85
N GLY A 9 -22.95 -4.63 -8.60
CA GLY A 9 -22.83 -5.64 -7.54
C GLY A 9 -21.58 -6.52 -7.63
N THR A 10 -20.57 -6.13 -8.41
CA THR A 10 -19.30 -6.87 -8.52
C THR A 10 -18.30 -6.40 -7.47
N THR A 11 -17.83 -7.31 -6.62
CA THR A 11 -16.70 -7.06 -5.71
C THR A 11 -15.39 -6.93 -6.51
N LEU A 12 -14.60 -5.90 -6.22
CA LEU A 12 -13.29 -5.68 -6.86
C LEU A 12 -12.17 -5.95 -5.86
N ILE A 13 -11.27 -6.87 -6.22
CA ILE A 13 -9.99 -7.05 -5.53
C ILE A 13 -8.95 -6.25 -6.32
N VAL A 14 -8.29 -5.31 -5.65
CA VAL A 14 -7.34 -4.39 -6.26
C VAL A 14 -5.97 -4.60 -5.62
N ASP A 15 -5.03 -5.14 -6.38
CA ASP A 15 -3.63 -5.24 -5.95
C ASP A 15 -2.97 -3.87 -6.07
N ARG A 16 -2.76 -3.25 -4.90
CA ARG A 16 -2.34 -1.85 -4.71
C ARG A 16 -3.37 -0.83 -5.20
N TYR A 17 -3.57 0.19 -4.38
CA TYR A 17 -4.39 1.35 -4.74
C TYR A 17 -3.72 2.63 -4.21
N SER A 18 -4.53 3.66 -3.94
CA SER A 18 -4.13 4.99 -3.47
C SER A 18 -2.99 5.00 -2.45
N TYR A 19 -3.08 4.19 -1.39
CA TYR A 19 -2.10 4.16 -0.31
C TYR A 19 -0.66 3.85 -0.77
N SER A 20 -0.49 3.04 -1.82
CA SER A 20 0.84 2.74 -2.37
C SER A 20 1.47 3.96 -3.01
N GLY A 21 0.67 4.79 -3.70
CA GLY A 21 1.13 6.05 -4.29
C GLY A 21 1.69 6.98 -3.21
N VAL A 22 0.94 7.16 -2.12
CA VAL A 22 1.33 8.01 -0.99
C VAL A 22 2.57 7.47 -0.29
N ALA A 23 2.59 6.18 0.06
CA ALA A 23 3.67 5.57 0.82
C ALA A 23 5.01 5.62 0.08
N PHE A 24 5.02 5.25 -1.21
CA PHE A 24 6.24 5.26 -2.02
C PHE A 24 6.71 6.68 -2.35
N SER A 25 5.80 7.61 -2.61
CA SER A 25 6.16 8.99 -2.97
C SER A 25 6.72 9.75 -1.76
N SER A 26 6.07 9.64 -0.60
CA SER A 26 6.56 10.26 0.64
C SER A 26 7.83 9.59 1.18
N ALA A 27 8.04 8.29 0.94
CA ALA A 27 9.30 7.60 1.27
C ALA A 27 10.50 8.14 0.46
N LYS A 28 10.27 8.75 -0.71
CA LYS A 28 11.31 9.46 -1.48
C LYS A 28 11.63 10.86 -0.95
N GLY A 29 10.91 11.32 0.06
CA GLY A 29 11.12 12.63 0.70
C GLY A 29 10.15 13.73 0.23
N LEU A 30 9.11 13.39 -0.52
CA LEU A 30 8.03 14.33 -0.81
C LEU A 30 7.16 14.54 0.44
N ASP A 31 6.55 15.72 0.54
CA ASP A 31 5.63 16.04 1.63
C ASP A 31 4.46 15.04 1.66
N PHE A 32 4.09 14.60 2.87
CA PHE A 32 3.12 13.54 3.06
C PHE A 32 1.70 13.98 2.68
N GLU A 33 1.29 15.18 3.08
CA GLU A 33 -0.03 15.71 2.74
C GLU A 33 -0.11 16.09 1.26
N TRP A 34 0.98 16.59 0.67
CA TRP A 34 1.08 16.77 -0.77
C TRP A 34 0.89 15.45 -1.53
N CYS A 35 1.45 14.34 -1.04
CA CYS A 35 1.25 13.03 -1.66
C CYS A 35 -0.18 12.51 -1.52
N LYS A 36 -0.92 12.90 -0.47
CA LYS A 36 -2.33 12.54 -0.26
C LYS A 36 -3.29 13.38 -1.10
N ALA A 37 -2.95 14.64 -1.38
CA ALA A 37 -3.86 15.56 -2.07
C ALA A 37 -4.41 15.03 -3.42
N PRO A 38 -3.61 14.38 -4.31
CA PRO A 38 -4.10 13.81 -5.56
C PRO A 38 -5.06 12.63 -5.38
N GLU A 39 -5.06 12.01 -4.21
CA GLU A 39 -5.85 10.80 -3.92
C GLU A 39 -7.28 11.13 -3.44
N ILE A 40 -7.52 12.39 -3.07
CA ILE A 40 -8.82 12.86 -2.59
C ILE A 40 -9.85 12.80 -3.72
N GLY A 41 -10.98 12.14 -3.46
CA GLY A 41 -12.07 11.97 -4.42
C GLY A 41 -12.02 10.66 -5.21
N LEU A 42 -10.97 9.84 -5.03
CA LEU A 42 -10.99 8.45 -5.48
C LEU A 42 -12.06 7.64 -4.71
N ILE A 43 -12.46 6.51 -5.31
CA ILE A 43 -13.43 5.60 -4.69
C ILE A 43 -12.79 5.02 -3.43
N ALA A 44 -13.36 5.32 -2.27
CA ALA A 44 -12.88 4.76 -1.01
C ALA A 44 -13.11 3.24 -0.99
N PRO A 45 -12.10 2.44 -0.57
CA PRO A 45 -12.29 1.01 -0.39
C PRO A 45 -13.13 0.72 0.87
N ASP A 46 -13.98 -0.29 0.80
CA ASP A 46 -14.72 -0.79 1.98
C ASP A 46 -13.79 -1.52 2.97
N LEU A 47 -12.69 -2.09 2.48
CA LEU A 47 -11.71 -2.87 3.24
C LEU A 47 -10.32 -2.71 2.64
N VAL A 48 -9.32 -2.47 3.49
CA VAL A 48 -7.89 -2.49 3.12
C VAL A 48 -7.21 -3.64 3.85
N LEU A 49 -6.67 -4.60 3.09
CA LEU A 49 -5.84 -5.66 3.63
C LEU A 49 -4.37 -5.25 3.55
N TYR A 50 -3.75 -4.97 4.69
CA TYR A 50 -2.33 -4.69 4.75
C TYR A 50 -1.57 -5.95 5.15
N LEU A 51 -0.78 -6.49 4.22
CA LEU A 51 0.04 -7.67 4.45
C LEU A 51 1.34 -7.23 5.13
N ASP A 52 1.39 -7.32 6.45
CA ASP A 52 2.50 -6.85 7.25
C ASP A 52 3.61 -7.91 7.31
N ILE A 53 4.60 -7.72 6.46
CA ILE A 53 5.85 -8.49 6.44
C ILE A 53 7.01 -7.53 6.64
N THR A 54 8.00 -7.94 7.43
CA THR A 54 9.20 -7.13 7.62
C THR A 54 9.94 -6.95 6.28
N PRO A 55 10.54 -5.77 6.02
CA PRO A 55 11.35 -5.55 4.82
C PRO A 55 12.46 -6.59 4.65
N GLU A 56 13.06 -7.05 5.75
CA GLU A 56 14.07 -8.10 5.79
C GLU A 56 13.52 -9.42 5.26
N LYS A 57 12.35 -9.85 5.77
CA LYS A 57 11.72 -11.10 5.34
C LYS A 57 11.21 -11.02 3.90
N ALA A 58 10.70 -9.85 3.49
CA ALA A 58 10.30 -9.61 2.11
C ALA A 58 11.50 -9.71 1.14
N ALA A 59 12.69 -9.30 1.57
CA ALA A 59 13.92 -9.38 0.77
C ALA A 59 14.45 -10.80 0.57
N GLU A 60 14.02 -11.76 1.39
CA GLU A 60 14.33 -13.19 1.20
C GLU A 60 13.53 -13.83 0.06
N ARG A 61 12.48 -13.16 -0.44
CA ARG A 61 11.67 -13.68 -1.55
C ARG A 61 12.48 -13.68 -2.83
N GLY A 62 12.34 -14.76 -3.62
CA GLY A 62 13.07 -14.91 -4.87
C GLY A 62 12.86 -13.72 -5.81
N GLY A 63 13.94 -13.22 -6.39
CA GLY A 63 13.92 -12.10 -7.35
C GLY A 63 14.08 -10.70 -6.74
N TYR A 64 14.20 -10.59 -5.41
CA TYR A 64 14.40 -9.29 -4.77
C TYR A 64 15.69 -8.59 -5.23
N GLY A 65 15.56 -7.30 -5.53
CA GLY A 65 16.65 -6.43 -5.96
C GLY A 65 16.72 -6.24 -7.48
N GLY A 66 15.81 -6.89 -8.22
CA GLY A 66 15.69 -6.73 -9.67
C GLY A 66 14.91 -5.47 -10.08
N GLU A 67 14.01 -4.99 -9.22
CA GLU A 67 13.17 -3.83 -9.49
C GLU A 67 13.66 -2.54 -8.83
N ARG A 68 13.29 -1.39 -9.42
CA ARG A 68 13.77 -0.05 -9.04
C ARG A 68 13.68 0.27 -7.54
N TYR A 69 12.65 -0.24 -6.86
CA TYR A 69 12.38 0.08 -5.46
C TYR A 69 12.71 -1.05 -4.49
N GLU A 70 13.23 -2.19 -4.95
CA GLU A 70 13.60 -3.33 -4.13
C GLU A 70 14.97 -3.12 -3.46
N GLN A 71 15.04 -2.08 -2.66
CA GLN A 71 16.21 -1.71 -1.86
C GLN A 71 15.79 -1.70 -0.40
N LEU A 72 16.46 -2.48 0.44
CA LEU A 72 16.02 -2.74 1.82
C LEU A 72 15.77 -1.45 2.61
N GLU A 73 16.72 -0.51 2.53
CA GLU A 73 16.62 0.78 3.21
C GLU A 73 15.47 1.65 2.71
N PHE A 74 15.12 1.53 1.43
CA PHE A 74 13.95 2.22 0.89
C PHE A 74 12.64 1.55 1.34
N GLN A 75 12.59 0.22 1.33
CA GLN A 75 11.42 -0.55 1.78
C GLN A 75 11.14 -0.34 3.27
N LYS A 76 12.17 -0.16 4.12
CA LYS A 76 12.00 0.27 5.52
C LYS A 76 11.28 1.60 5.64
N LYS A 77 11.64 2.59 4.81
CA LYS A 77 10.95 3.90 4.78
C LYS A 77 9.52 3.73 4.32
N VAL A 78 9.28 2.96 3.26
CA VAL A 78 7.92 2.68 2.74
C VAL A 78 7.04 2.05 3.83
N ALA A 79 7.54 1.04 4.56
CA ALA A 79 6.83 0.41 5.66
C ALA A 79 6.45 1.40 6.77
N GLN A 80 7.35 2.33 7.10
CA GLN A 80 7.04 3.41 8.05
C GLN A 80 5.93 4.34 7.53
N ARG A 81 5.90 4.64 6.23
CA ARG A 81 4.86 5.49 5.64
C ARG A 81 3.48 4.81 5.61
N TYR A 82 3.42 3.51 5.37
CA TYR A 82 2.15 2.77 5.44
C TYR A 82 1.53 2.82 6.85
N LYS A 83 2.32 2.76 7.91
CA LYS A 83 1.84 2.89 9.30
C LYS A 83 1.14 4.23 9.58
N LEU A 84 1.42 5.27 8.80
CA LEU A 84 0.79 6.58 8.93
C LEU A 84 -0.54 6.70 8.17
N LEU A 85 -0.88 5.70 7.36
CA LEU A 85 -2.07 5.68 6.49
C LEU A 85 -3.21 4.81 7.04
N GLU A 86 -2.99 4.13 8.17
CA GLU A 86 -3.97 3.25 8.77
C GLU A 86 -5.22 4.03 9.24
N ASP A 87 -6.39 3.53 8.86
CA ASP A 87 -7.68 4.04 9.31
C ASP A 87 -8.64 2.88 9.67
N SER A 88 -9.90 3.19 9.96
CA SER A 88 -10.89 2.18 10.37
C SER A 88 -11.19 1.08 9.34
N SER A 89 -10.88 1.30 8.05
CA SER A 89 -11.06 0.32 6.98
C SER A 89 -9.94 -0.74 6.93
N TRP A 90 -8.85 -0.54 7.68
CA TRP A 90 -7.68 -1.39 7.61
C TRP A 90 -7.82 -2.67 8.43
N LYS A 91 -7.31 -3.76 7.85
CA LYS A 91 -7.04 -5.02 8.53
C LYS A 91 -5.61 -5.44 8.22
N THR A 92 -4.77 -5.35 9.25
CA THR A 92 -3.39 -5.79 9.19
C THR A 92 -3.33 -7.30 9.38
N LEU A 93 -2.76 -7.99 8.39
CA LEU A 93 -2.53 -9.43 8.38
C LEU A 93 -1.03 -9.68 8.50
N GLY A 94 -0.59 -10.13 9.69
CA GLY A 94 0.81 -10.45 9.98
C GLY A 94 1.11 -11.95 10.01
N GLU A 95 2.31 -12.30 10.50
CA GLU A 95 2.93 -13.65 10.45
C GLU A 95 2.15 -14.80 11.10
N ILE A 96 0.99 -14.56 11.73
CA ILE A 96 0.13 -15.65 12.24
C ILE A 96 -0.46 -16.48 11.08
N TYR A 97 -0.38 -15.98 9.83
CA TYR A 97 -0.90 -16.63 8.63
C TYR A 97 0.14 -16.91 7.54
N ALA A 98 1.44 -16.77 7.82
CA ALA A 98 2.53 -16.98 6.86
C ALA A 98 3.36 -18.23 7.16
#